data_AF-X1K8M6-F1
#
_entry.id   AF-X1K8M6-F1
#
_cell.length_a   1.000
_cell.length_b   1.000
_cell.length_c   1.000
_cell.angle_alpha   90.00
_cell.angle_beta   90.00
_cell.angle_gamma   90.00
#
_symmetry.space_group_name_H-M   'P 1'
#
loop_
_entity.id
_entity.type
_entity.pdbx_description
1 polymer ?
#
loop_
_entity_poly.entity_id
_entity_poly.type
_entity_poly.pdbx_seq_one_letter_code
_entity_poly.pdbx_strand_id
1 'polypeptide(L)'
;MTFFNEKTNRLYWFDLAGDQWMVEGYFLRWSLALRWMGAGSYYRVTRFSGRWENPEGKTTSVYQIHPEEKLWKFLLKHGEKIPFVDAAYGIGAFQYPRQDTFYLYINDTGFILRTR
;
A
#
# COMPACT_ATOMS: atom_id res chain seq x y z
N MET A 1 -16.16 -3.50 3.42
CA MET A 1 -14.85 -4.09 3.76
C MET A 1 -14.44 -3.64 5.16
N THR A 2 -13.82 -4.52 5.94
CA THR A 2 -13.31 -4.19 7.27
C THR A 2 -11.79 -4.38 7.30
N PHE A 3 -11.07 -3.46 7.93
CA PHE A 3 -9.62 -3.55 8.12
C PHE A 3 -9.27 -3.37 9.59
N PHE A 4 -8.54 -4.33 10.16
CA PHE A 4 -8.04 -4.24 11.52
C PHE A 4 -6.53 -3.99 11.52
N ASN A 5 -6.12 -2.87 12.11
CA ASN A 5 -4.71 -2.55 12.28
C ASN A 5 -4.24 -3.00 13.66
N GLU A 6 -3.55 -4.13 13.71
CA GLU A 6 -3.05 -4.74 14.95
C GLU A 6 -2.10 -3.81 15.72
N LYS A 7 -1.27 -3.01 15.02
CA LYS A 7 -0.29 -2.12 15.66
C LYS A 7 -0.94 -0.96 16.41
N THR A 8 -2.04 -0.43 15.87
CA THR A 8 -2.75 0.70 16.48
C THR A 8 -4.00 0.29 17.25
N ASN A 9 -4.35 -1.00 17.19
CA ASN A 9 -5.60 -1.57 17.71
C ASN A 9 -6.84 -0.81 17.22
N ARG A 10 -6.87 -0.47 15.92
CA ARG A 10 -7.96 0.28 15.29
C ARG A 10 -8.67 -0.55 14.24
N LEU A 11 -10.00 -0.51 14.29
CA LEU A 11 -10.88 -1.11 13.29
C LEU A 11 -11.41 -0.03 12.36
N TYR A 12 -11.33 -0.30 11.06
CA TYR A 12 -11.83 0.58 10.01
C TYR A 12 -12.89 -0.14 9.19
N TRP A 13 -13.90 0.61 8.74
CA TRP A 13 -14.98 0.15 7.90
C TRP A 13 -15.04 1.01 6.65
N PHE A 14 -15.03 0.37 5.49
CA PHE A 14 -15.04 1.03 4.18
C PHE A 14 -16.16 0.48 3.32
N ASP A 15 -16.89 1.36 2.66
CA ASP A 15 -17.84 1.00 1.61
C ASP A 15 -17.17 1.18 0.25
N LEU A 16 -16.65 0.10 -0.32
CA LEU A 16 -15.84 0.16 -1.53
C LEU A 16 -16.67 -0.13 -2.78
N ALA A 17 -16.67 0.80 -3.72
CA ALA A 17 -17.27 0.68 -5.04
C ALA A 17 -16.23 0.13 -6.04
N GLY A 18 -16.40 -1.12 -6.45
CA GLY A 18 -15.51 -1.80 -7.39
C GLY A 18 -15.83 -3.30 -7.53
N ASP A 19 -15.31 -3.92 -8.58
CA ASP A 19 -15.32 -5.38 -8.74
C ASP A 19 -14.32 -6.04 -7.75
N GLN A 20 -13.31 -5.28 -7.34
CA GLN A 20 -12.24 -5.67 -6.43
C GLN A 20 -11.99 -4.58 -5.39
N TRP A 21 -11.40 -4.97 -4.27
CA TRP A 21 -10.83 -4.04 -3.30
C TRP A 21 -9.31 -4.02 -3.47
N MET A 22 -8.70 -2.87 -3.18
CA MET A 22 -7.26 -2.66 -3.28
C MET A 22 -6.73 -1.99 -2.02
N VAL A 23 -5.59 -2.46 -1.54
CA VAL A 23 -4.78 -1.78 -0.53
C VAL A 23 -3.59 -1.15 -1.22
N GLU A 24 -3.34 0.12 -0.91
CA GLU A 24 -2.33 0.92 -1.58
C GLU A 24 -1.38 1.58 -0.58
N GLY A 25 -0.19 1.91 -1.07
CA GLY A 25 0.87 2.45 -0.24
C GLY A 25 2.07 2.93 -1.03
N TYR A 26 3.10 3.29 -0.28
CA TYR A 26 4.39 3.73 -0.80
C TYR A 26 5.51 2.85 -0.25
N PHE A 27 6.54 2.68 -1.07
CA PHE A 27 7.76 1.97 -0.74
C PHE A 27 8.97 2.84 -1.07
N LEU A 28 9.96 2.78 -0.18
CA LEU A 28 11.31 3.24 -0.39
C LEU A 28 12.22 2.03 -0.23
N ARG A 29 12.91 1.69 -1.31
CA ARG A 29 13.85 0.58 -1.37
C ARG A 29 15.27 1.13 -1.30
N TRP A 30 16.06 0.59 -0.38
CA TRP A 30 17.46 0.93 -0.24
C TRP A 30 18.33 0.19 -1.26
N SER A 31 19.46 0.80 -1.58
CA SER A 31 20.54 0.21 -2.36
C SER A 31 20.96 -1.16 -1.81
N LEU A 32 21.52 -1.99 -2.67
CA LEU A 32 21.96 -3.33 -2.29
C LEU A 32 22.93 -3.31 -1.09
N ALA A 33 23.87 -2.36 -1.07
CA ALA A 33 24.84 -2.20 0.00
C ALA A 33 24.17 -1.93 1.36
N LEU A 34 23.22 -0.98 1.43
CA LEU A 34 22.48 -0.71 2.67
C LEU A 34 21.63 -1.91 3.12
N ARG A 35 20.98 -2.61 2.19
CA ARG A 35 20.20 -3.81 2.53
C ARG A 35 21.07 -4.91 3.11
N TRP A 36 22.28 -5.10 2.57
CA TRP A 36 23.27 -6.05 3.12
C TRP A 36 23.75 -5.64 4.52
N MET A 37 23.79 -4.34 4.82
CA MET A 37 24.06 -3.82 6.17
C MET A 37 22.83 -3.85 7.10
N GLY A 38 21.73 -4.51 6.70
CA GLY A 38 20.55 -4.70 7.52
C GLY A 38 19.50 -3.58 7.43
N ALA A 39 19.61 -2.65 6.48
CA ALA A 39 18.58 -1.65 6.27
C ALA A 39 17.29 -2.31 5.78
N GLY A 40 16.26 -2.35 6.64
CA GLY A 40 14.95 -2.88 6.31
C GLY A 40 14.17 -1.95 5.36
N SER A 41 13.09 -2.49 4.79
CA SER A 41 12.24 -1.71 3.89
C SER A 41 11.44 -0.64 4.61
N TYR A 42 11.43 0.55 4.01
CA TYR A 42 10.66 1.67 4.50
C TYR A 42 9.39 1.80 3.66
N TYR A 43 8.23 1.65 4.30
CA TYR A 43 6.95 1.58 3.60
C TYR A 43 5.85 2.27 4.40
N ARG A 44 4.74 2.56 3.71
CA ARG A 44 3.51 3.03 4.37
C ARG A 44 2.28 2.56 3.61
N VAL A 45 1.34 1.95 4.32
CA VAL A 45 -0.03 1.73 3.82
C VAL A 45 -0.78 3.05 3.95
N THR A 46 -1.41 3.53 2.88
CA THR A 46 -1.99 4.89 2.86
C THR A 46 -3.49 4.89 2.70
N ARG A 47 -4.04 3.99 1.88
CA ARG A 47 -5.46 3.98 1.53
C ARG A 47 -5.96 2.60 1.12
N PHE A 48 -7.27 2.47 1.19
CA PHE A 48 -8.04 1.41 0.56
C PHE A 48 -8.91 2.01 -0.53
N SER A 49 -9.02 1.32 -1.66
CA SER A 49 -9.80 1.78 -2.80
C SER A 49 -10.58 0.64 -3.42
N GLY A 50 -11.66 0.99 -4.12
CA GLY A 50 -12.29 0.07 -5.05
C GLY A 50 -11.47 -0.03 -6.34
N ARG A 51 -11.58 -1.13 -7.05
CA ARG A 51 -10.98 -1.30 -8.38
C ARG A 51 -12.01 -1.94 -9.30
N TRP A 52 -12.29 -1.27 -10.41
CA TRP A 52 -13.11 -1.80 -11.50
C TRP A 52 -12.21 -2.49 -12.52
N GLU A 53 -12.64 -3.63 -13.04
CA GLU A 53 -11.96 -4.28 -14.16
C GLU A 53 -12.21 -3.51 -15.46
N ASN A 54 -13.43 -3.00 -15.61
CA ASN A 54 -13.79 -2.03 -16.64
C ASN A 54 -14.28 -0.72 -15.97
N PRO A 55 -13.42 0.32 -15.93
CA PRO A 55 -13.70 1.57 -15.22
C PRO A 55 -14.54 2.58 -16.02
N GLU A 56 -14.90 2.32 -17.27
CA GLU A 56 -15.61 3.30 -18.11
C GLU A 56 -16.92 3.76 -17.47
N GLY A 57 -17.04 5.07 -17.23
CA GLY A 57 -18.23 5.69 -16.62
C GLY A 57 -18.46 5.36 -15.14
N LYS A 58 -17.52 4.70 -14.46
CA LYS A 58 -17.67 4.29 -13.06
C LYS A 58 -16.81 5.12 -12.11
N THR A 59 -17.40 5.54 -11.00
CA THR A 59 -16.67 6.20 -9.90
C THR A 59 -16.02 5.17 -9.00
N THR A 60 -14.78 5.43 -8.60
CA THR A 60 -14.04 4.60 -7.64
C THR A 60 -14.06 5.24 -6.26
N SER A 61 -14.39 4.47 -5.24
CA SER A 61 -14.30 4.90 -3.84
C SER A 61 -12.86 4.83 -3.35
N VAL A 62 -12.41 5.83 -2.58
CA VAL A 62 -11.08 5.86 -1.98
C VAL A 62 -11.17 6.30 -0.52
N TYR A 63 -10.60 5.51 0.39
CA TYR A 63 -10.56 5.78 1.82
C TYR A 63 -9.11 5.85 2.29
N GLN A 64 -8.67 7.06 2.66
CA GLN A 64 -7.34 7.26 3.23
C GLN A 64 -7.34 6.88 4.72
N ILE A 65 -6.46 5.96 5.11
CA ILE A 65 -6.23 5.61 6.52
C ILE A 65 -5.11 6.45 7.14
N HIS A 66 -4.25 7.01 6.30
CA HIS A 66 -3.21 7.96 6.67
C HIS A 66 -3.19 9.10 5.66
N PRO A 67 -3.04 10.36 6.11
CA PRO A 67 -2.88 11.48 5.20
C PRO A 67 -1.62 11.31 4.36
N GLU A 68 -1.67 11.76 3.12
CA GLU A 68 -0.52 11.73 2.23
C GLU A 68 0.56 12.72 2.70
N GLU A 69 1.70 12.21 3.13
CA GLU A 69 2.76 13.01 3.75
C GLU A 69 3.65 13.70 2.71
N LYS A 70 4.06 14.93 3.02
CA LYS A 70 5.01 15.70 2.18
C LYS A 70 6.31 14.94 1.91
N LEU A 71 6.78 14.16 2.89
CA LEU A 71 7.98 13.33 2.76
C LEU A 71 7.82 12.32 1.61
N TRP A 72 6.69 11.61 1.54
CA TRP A 72 6.47 10.63 0.47
C TRP A 72 6.38 11.30 -0.90
N LYS A 73 5.74 12.46 -1.01
CA LYS A 73 5.75 13.24 -2.28
C LYS A 73 7.16 13.62 -2.71
N PHE A 74 8.00 14.04 -1.76
CA PHE A 74 9.39 14.37 -2.02
C PHE A 74 10.18 13.12 -2.46
N LEU A 75 10.07 12.01 -1.74
CA LEU A 75 10.75 10.75 -2.07
C LEU A 75 10.32 10.23 -3.45
N LEU A 76 9.03 10.26 -3.77
CA LEU A 76 8.53 9.82 -5.07
C LEU A 76 9.03 10.70 -6.22
N LYS A 77 9.26 11.99 -5.97
CA LYS A 77 9.71 12.94 -7.00
C LYS A 77 11.24 13.02 -7.14
N HIS A 78 11.97 12.76 -6.06
CA HIS A 78 13.41 13.03 -5.97
C HIS A 78 14.23 11.85 -5.46
N GLY A 79 13.62 10.71 -5.17
CA GLY A 79 14.26 9.55 -4.55
C GLY A 79 15.49 9.04 -5.30
N GLU A 80 15.44 9.06 -6.63
CA GLU A 80 16.56 8.70 -7.51
C GLU A 80 17.84 9.54 -7.31
N LYS A 81 17.72 10.74 -6.73
CA LYS A 81 18.86 11.64 -6.44
C LYS A 81 19.37 11.51 -5.01
N ILE A 82 18.69 10.75 -4.16
CA ILE A 82 19.05 10.59 -2.75
C ILE A 82 20.09 9.46 -2.65
N PRO A 83 21.26 9.70 -2.03
CA PRO A 83 22.24 8.66 -1.82
C PRO A 83 21.63 7.42 -1.17
N PHE A 84 22.04 6.26 -1.68
CA PHE A 84 21.63 4.94 -1.20
C PHE A 84 20.16 4.57 -1.37
N VAL A 85 19.33 5.42 -1.96
CA VAL A 85 17.97 5.03 -2.39
C VAL A 85 18.09 4.33 -3.74
N ASP A 86 17.57 3.10 -3.82
CA ASP A 86 17.46 2.32 -5.06
C ASP A 86 16.21 2.77 -5.83
N ALA A 87 15.08 2.87 -5.13
CA ALA A 87 13.81 3.28 -5.72
C ALA A 87 12.85 3.85 -4.68
N ALA A 88 11.98 4.77 -5.10
CA ALA A 88 10.79 5.19 -4.37
C ALA A 88 9.57 5.04 -5.30
N TYR A 89 8.55 4.32 -4.87
CA TYR A 89 7.40 4.00 -5.73
C TYR A 89 6.10 3.81 -4.97
N GLY A 90 4.99 3.97 -5.69
CA GLY A 90 3.67 3.55 -5.23
C GLY A 90 3.44 2.07 -5.51
N ILE A 91 2.71 1.41 -4.63
CA ILE A 91 2.31 0.03 -4.79
C ILE A 91 0.85 -0.15 -4.39
N GLY A 92 0.18 -1.15 -4.98
CA GLY A 92 -0.98 -1.72 -4.34
C GLY A 92 -1.19 -3.18 -4.71
N ALA A 93 -1.97 -3.85 -3.87
CA ALA A 93 -2.39 -5.23 -4.05
C ALA A 93 -3.91 -5.27 -3.99
N PHE A 94 -4.53 -6.05 -4.86
CA PHE A 94 -5.99 -6.12 -4.98
C PHE A 94 -6.49 -7.56 -4.96
N GLN A 95 -7.76 -7.72 -4.62
CA GLN A 95 -8.43 -9.02 -4.62
C GLN A 95 -9.94 -8.87 -4.83
N TYR A 96 -10.59 -9.91 -5.33
CA TYR A 96 -12.05 -9.96 -5.38
C TYR A 96 -12.64 -10.09 -3.97
N PRO A 97 -13.78 -9.45 -3.69
CA PRO A 97 -14.46 -9.59 -2.40
C PRO A 97 -14.88 -11.05 -2.17
N ARG A 98 -14.57 -11.57 -0.98
CA ARG A 98 -14.95 -12.91 -0.51
C ARG A 98 -15.34 -12.82 0.96
N GLN A 99 -16.08 -13.81 1.47
CA GLN A 99 -16.40 -13.92 2.90
C GLN A 99 -15.22 -14.52 3.69
N ASP A 100 -14.00 -14.03 3.44
CA ASP A 100 -12.75 -14.50 4.03
C ASP A 100 -11.96 -13.34 4.67
N THR A 101 -11.06 -13.70 5.58
CA THR A 101 -10.06 -12.76 6.11
C THR A 101 -8.78 -12.85 5.31
N PHE A 102 -8.29 -11.69 4.85
CA PHE A 102 -6.99 -11.57 4.19
C PHE A 102 -5.97 -10.96 5.13
N TYR A 103 -4.81 -11.61 5.24
CA TYR A 103 -3.62 -11.03 5.84
C TYR A 103 -2.86 -10.21 4.80
N LEU A 104 -2.53 -8.98 5.19
CA LEU A 104 -1.62 -8.11 4.44
C LEU A 104 -0.20 -8.35 4.95
N TYR A 105 0.57 -9.11 4.19
CA TYR A 105 2.00 -9.26 4.41
C TYR A 105 2.75 -8.18 3.65
N ILE A 106 3.81 -7.67 4.26
CA ILE A 106 4.64 -6.63 3.70
C ILE A 106 6.07 -7.17 3.67
N ASN A 107 6.60 -7.36 2.47
CA ASN A 107 7.99 -7.80 2.26
C ASN A 107 8.86 -6.62 1.79
N ASP A 108 10.11 -6.90 1.43
CA ASP A 108 11.04 -5.83 1.06
C ASP A 108 10.66 -5.06 -0.20
N THR A 109 9.78 -5.62 -1.02
CA THR A 109 9.41 -5.12 -2.35
C THR A 109 7.94 -4.74 -2.48
N GLY A 110 7.08 -5.16 -1.55
CA GLY A 110 5.67 -4.92 -1.73
C GLY A 110 4.71 -5.59 -0.76
N PHE A 111 3.45 -5.52 -1.16
CA PHE A 111 2.29 -6.06 -0.45
C PHE A 111 1.89 -7.41 -1.02
N ILE A 112 1.61 -8.36 -0.13
CA ILE A 112 1.09 -9.67 -0.46
C ILE A 112 -0.20 -9.87 0.32
N LEU A 113 -1.28 -10.18 -0.40
CA LEU A 113 -2.55 -10.56 0.19
C LEU A 113 -2.65 -12.08 0.21
N ARG A 114 -2.89 -12.65 1.38
CA ARG A 114 -3.06 -14.10 1.55
C ARG A 114 -4.28 -14.37 2.41
N THR A 115 -5.12 -15.32 1.99
CA THR A 115 -6.23 -15.80 2.82
C THR A 115 -5.68 -16.53 4.04
N ARG A 116 -6.44 -16.47 5.14
CA ARG A 116 -6.20 -17.34 6.29
C ARG A 116 -6.28 -18.82 5.92
#